data_AF-A0A5J4PS96-F1
#
_entry.id   AF-A0A5J4PS96-F1
#
_cell.length_a   1.000
_cell.length_b   1.000
_cell.length_c   1.000
_cell.angle_alpha   90.00
_cell.angle_beta   90.00
_cell.angle_gamma   90.00
#
_symmetry.space_group_name_H-M   'P 1'
#
loop_
_entity.id
_entity.type
_entity.pdbx_description
1 polymer ?
#
loop_
_entity_poly.entity_id
_entity_poly.type
_entity_poly.pdbx_seq_one_letter_code
_entity_poly.pdbx_strand_id
1 'polypeptide(L)'
;NDQEIVRFYENAAKEAAKYQMIIELHGSYKPVGMEFKYPNVLSFEGVRGIENHGGCIPDNSLYLPFMRSVLGPMSFTPGALLNVQPEGYKNGLGSNMVMVGTRVHHIAYYILFESGLQMISDSPRQFDMNPDCRDFIFSTPVTWDETHALAAEAGQYLIVAKRHGDKWWVGGITNNAENNREFDITLNFLPTDKVFRMTAFEDGVNANRQAMDYDIRKQNVKQGDKIHVKLARNGGFAAILE
;
A
#
# COMPACT_ATOMS: atom_id res chain seq x y z
N ASN A 1 13.44 -9.43 -21.37
CA ASN A 1 13.53 -10.63 -20.49
C ASN A 1 14.26 -11.77 -21.21
N ASP A 2 15.21 -11.44 -22.09
CA ASP A 2 16.03 -12.42 -22.77
C ASP A 2 17.21 -12.83 -21.88
N GLN A 3 18.02 -13.77 -22.37
CA GLN A 3 19.14 -14.32 -21.60
C GLN A 3 20.19 -13.25 -21.25
N GLU A 4 20.45 -12.30 -22.15
CA GLU A 4 21.47 -11.27 -21.94
C GLU A 4 21.05 -10.30 -20.83
N ILE A 5 19.81 -9.81 -20.87
CA ILE A 5 19.28 -8.90 -19.86
C ILE A 5 19.16 -9.60 -18.50
N VAL A 6 18.76 -10.88 -18.46
CA VAL A 6 18.71 -11.65 -17.20
C VAL A 6 20.10 -11.72 -16.56
N ARG A 7 21.15 -12.00 -17.34
CA ARG A 7 22.54 -12.01 -16.85
C ARG A 7 23.00 -10.63 -16.39
N PHE A 8 22.60 -9.56 -17.09
CA PHE A 8 22.93 -8.19 -16.67
C PHE A 8 22.41 -7.89 -15.26
N TYR A 9 21.12 -8.13 -14.99
CA TYR A 9 20.53 -7.87 -13.68
C TYR A 9 21.19 -8.70 -12.57
N GLU A 10 21.49 -9.98 -12.84
CA GLU A 10 22.20 -10.83 -11.88
C GLU A 10 23.62 -10.32 -11.59
N ASN A 11 24.36 -9.93 -12.62
CA ASN A 11 25.71 -9.39 -12.46
C ASN A 11 25.70 -8.07 -11.70
N ALA A 12 24.72 -7.18 -11.96
CA ALA A 12 24.56 -5.93 -11.24
C ALA A 12 24.30 -6.17 -9.74
N ALA A 13 23.36 -7.09 -9.41
CA ALA A 13 23.07 -7.47 -8.03
C ALA A 13 24.32 -8.00 -7.30
N LYS A 14 25.05 -8.91 -7.94
CA LYS A 14 26.29 -9.49 -7.41
C LYS A 14 27.39 -8.45 -7.22
N GLU A 15 27.57 -7.53 -8.16
CA GLU A 15 28.61 -6.51 -8.08
C GLU A 15 28.29 -5.51 -6.97
N ALA A 16 27.07 -4.98 -6.92
CA ALA A 16 26.63 -4.08 -5.85
C ALA A 16 26.79 -4.70 -4.47
N ALA A 17 26.53 -6.00 -4.31
CA ALA A 17 26.71 -6.71 -3.05
C ALA A 17 28.16 -6.66 -2.54
N LYS A 18 29.17 -6.72 -3.43
CA LYS A 18 30.59 -6.59 -3.04
C LYS A 18 30.91 -5.22 -2.43
N TYR A 19 30.17 -4.19 -2.84
CA TYR A 19 30.31 -2.81 -2.36
C TYR A 19 29.28 -2.44 -1.30
N GLN A 20 28.54 -3.42 -0.76
CA GLN A 20 27.50 -3.20 0.25
C GLN A 20 26.41 -2.20 -0.22
N MET A 21 26.14 -2.17 -1.52
CA MET A 21 25.10 -1.35 -2.11
C MET A 21 23.79 -2.15 -2.26
N ILE A 22 22.68 -1.49 -1.95
CA ILE A 22 21.33 -1.98 -2.21
C ILE A 22 20.90 -1.64 -3.64
N ILE A 23 20.01 -2.45 -4.20
CA ILE A 23 19.43 -2.25 -5.53
C ILE A 23 17.91 -2.32 -5.46
N GLU A 24 17.28 -1.38 -6.16
CA GLU A 24 15.88 -1.41 -6.58
C GLU A 24 15.83 -1.47 -8.11
N LEU A 25 15.08 -2.42 -8.69
CA LEU A 25 15.13 -2.73 -10.13
C LEU A 25 13.88 -2.27 -10.89
N HIS A 26 13.99 -1.13 -11.56
CA HIS A 26 12.99 -0.61 -12.52
C HIS A 26 13.23 -1.10 -13.94
N GLY A 27 12.18 -1.13 -14.77
CA GLY A 27 12.23 -1.65 -16.15
C GLY A 27 12.67 -3.13 -16.25
N SER A 28 12.69 -3.83 -15.11
CA SER A 28 13.16 -5.20 -15.00
C SER A 28 12.12 -6.21 -15.44
N TYR A 29 12.57 -7.43 -15.70
CA TYR A 29 11.63 -8.55 -15.82
C TYR A 29 11.04 -8.86 -14.44
N LYS A 30 9.90 -9.55 -14.43
CA LYS A 30 9.19 -9.92 -13.20
C LYS A 30 10.13 -10.60 -12.18
N PRO A 31 9.94 -10.41 -10.87
CA PRO A 31 10.71 -11.12 -9.86
C PRO A 31 10.61 -12.63 -10.02
N VAL A 32 11.72 -13.32 -9.76
CA VAL A 32 11.85 -14.77 -9.85
C VAL A 32 12.75 -15.32 -8.72
N GLY A 33 12.75 -14.65 -7.56
CA GLY A 33 13.52 -15.05 -6.38
C GLY A 33 14.98 -14.57 -6.35
N MET A 34 15.32 -13.53 -7.12
CA MET A 34 16.69 -12.97 -7.11
C MET A 34 17.04 -12.35 -5.75
N GLU A 35 16.05 -11.79 -5.06
CA GLU A 35 16.12 -11.24 -3.71
C GLU A 35 16.53 -12.29 -2.65
N PHE A 36 16.20 -13.57 -2.85
CA PHE A 36 16.66 -14.64 -1.95
C PHE A 36 18.15 -14.95 -2.17
N LYS A 37 18.60 -14.94 -3.42
CA LYS A 37 20.00 -15.21 -3.76
C LYS A 37 20.91 -14.01 -3.44
N TYR A 38 20.39 -12.79 -3.65
CA TYR A 38 21.08 -11.52 -3.46
C TYR A 38 20.21 -10.60 -2.58
N PRO A 39 20.30 -10.70 -1.25
CA PRO A 39 19.47 -9.92 -0.32
C PRO A 39 19.66 -8.39 -0.39
N ASN A 40 20.66 -7.92 -1.13
CA ASN A 40 20.82 -6.50 -1.43
C ASN A 40 19.86 -6.00 -2.52
N VAL A 41 19.15 -6.88 -3.24
CA VAL A 41 18.05 -6.52 -4.13
C VAL A 41 16.77 -6.46 -3.30
N LEU A 42 16.31 -5.24 -2.98
CA LEU A 42 15.22 -5.03 -2.02
C LEU A 42 13.84 -4.93 -2.67
N SER A 43 13.79 -4.56 -3.95
CA SER A 43 12.52 -4.36 -4.65
C SER A 43 12.67 -4.31 -6.16
N PHE A 44 11.54 -4.48 -6.84
CA PHE A 44 11.41 -4.43 -8.30
C PHE A 44 10.16 -3.63 -8.64
N GLU A 45 10.16 -2.87 -9.71
CA GLU A 45 8.92 -2.28 -10.22
C GLU A 45 8.12 -3.37 -10.97
N GLY A 46 8.34 -3.51 -12.29
CA GLY A 46 7.72 -4.56 -13.10
C GLY A 46 6.18 -4.49 -13.11
N VAL A 47 5.62 -3.30 -12.92
CA VAL A 47 4.19 -2.99 -12.92
C VAL A 47 3.94 -1.59 -13.43
N ARG A 48 2.67 -1.30 -13.71
CA ARG A 48 2.21 0.07 -13.86
C ARG A 48 2.07 0.72 -12.48
N GLY A 49 3.14 1.38 -12.03
CA GLY A 49 3.21 2.07 -10.74
C GLY A 49 2.67 3.51 -10.78
N ILE A 50 2.80 4.22 -9.66
CA ILE A 50 2.29 5.59 -9.47
C ILE A 50 2.87 6.60 -10.47
N GLU A 51 4.06 6.35 -11.03
CA GLU A 51 4.64 7.15 -12.12
C GLU A 51 3.73 7.29 -13.36
N ASN A 52 2.76 6.38 -13.53
CA ASN A 52 1.80 6.43 -14.63
C ASN A 52 0.62 7.37 -14.37
N HIS A 53 0.54 8.01 -13.21
CA HIS A 53 -0.48 8.99 -12.84
C HIS A 53 -1.91 8.50 -13.14
N GLY A 54 -2.67 9.18 -14.02
CA GLY A 54 -4.02 8.78 -14.43
C GLY A 54 -4.10 7.43 -15.15
N GLY A 55 -2.96 6.86 -15.55
CA GLY A 55 -2.85 5.49 -16.03
C GLY A 55 -2.79 4.43 -14.93
N CYS A 56 -2.46 4.83 -13.70
CA CYS A 56 -2.43 3.96 -12.52
C CYS A 56 -3.73 4.11 -11.72
N ILE A 57 -4.77 3.39 -12.16
CA ILE A 57 -6.09 3.42 -11.51
C ILE A 57 -6.26 2.28 -10.48
N PRO A 58 -7.01 2.50 -9.38
CA PRO A 58 -7.28 1.50 -8.35
C PRO A 58 -7.76 0.14 -8.86
N ASP A 59 -8.61 0.11 -9.89
CA ASP A 59 -9.08 -1.13 -10.53
C ASP A 59 -7.93 -2.04 -10.98
N ASN A 60 -6.83 -1.48 -11.50
CA ASN A 60 -5.66 -2.26 -11.91
C ASN A 60 -4.82 -2.69 -10.71
N SER A 61 -4.63 -1.79 -9.73
CA SER A 61 -3.85 -2.03 -8.52
C SER A 61 -4.36 -3.24 -7.72
N LEU A 62 -5.66 -3.51 -7.76
CA LEU A 62 -6.30 -4.62 -7.05
C LEU A 62 -6.00 -6.01 -7.60
N TYR A 63 -5.51 -6.12 -8.84
CA TYR A 63 -5.02 -7.39 -9.35
C TYR A 63 -3.59 -7.68 -8.89
N LEU A 64 -2.80 -6.65 -8.56
CA LEU A 64 -1.37 -6.80 -8.24
C LEU A 64 -1.12 -7.78 -7.09
N PRO A 65 -1.86 -7.75 -5.95
CA PRO A 65 -1.69 -8.71 -4.85
C PRO A 65 -1.86 -10.17 -5.27
N PHE A 66 -2.66 -10.44 -6.30
CA PHE A 66 -3.03 -11.79 -6.74
C PHE A 66 -2.15 -12.31 -7.89
N MET A 67 -1.35 -11.44 -8.51
CA MET A 67 -0.49 -11.81 -9.64
C MET A 67 0.95 -11.35 -9.47
N ARG A 68 1.18 -10.05 -9.27
CA ARG A 68 2.52 -9.45 -9.24
C ARG A 68 3.19 -9.65 -7.89
N SER A 69 2.48 -9.39 -6.80
CA SER A 69 3.03 -9.44 -5.44
C SER A 69 3.34 -10.87 -5.01
N VAL A 70 2.66 -11.86 -5.61
CA VAL A 70 2.97 -13.29 -5.44
C VAL A 70 4.39 -13.62 -5.91
N LEU A 71 4.93 -12.86 -6.85
CA LEU A 71 6.27 -13.11 -7.40
C LEU A 71 7.39 -12.53 -6.54
N GLY A 72 7.11 -11.52 -5.71
CA GLY A 72 8.11 -10.83 -4.90
C GLY A 72 7.78 -9.35 -4.66
N PRO A 73 8.67 -8.62 -3.96
CA PRO A 73 8.45 -7.23 -3.56
C PRO A 73 8.21 -6.29 -4.76
N MET A 74 7.48 -5.21 -4.51
CA MET A 74 7.03 -4.27 -5.53
C MET A 74 7.29 -2.83 -5.11
N SER A 75 8.13 -2.13 -5.86
CA SER A 75 8.27 -0.69 -5.75
C SER A 75 7.11 -0.04 -6.49
N PHE A 76 6.07 0.30 -5.72
CA PHE A 76 4.87 0.94 -6.24
C PHE A 76 4.91 2.47 -6.13
N THR A 77 5.89 2.99 -5.39
CA THR A 77 6.08 4.40 -5.07
C THR A 77 4.85 5.13 -4.49
N PRO A 78 4.21 4.58 -3.43
CA PRO A 78 3.05 5.20 -2.80
C PRO A 78 3.40 6.51 -2.09
N GLY A 79 2.40 7.18 -1.52
CA GLY A 79 2.59 8.39 -0.70
C GLY A 79 2.03 9.68 -1.28
N ALA A 80 1.29 9.65 -2.38
CA ALA A 80 0.59 10.84 -2.86
C ALA A 80 -0.49 11.29 -1.87
N LEU A 81 -0.47 12.59 -1.52
CA LEU A 81 -1.45 13.21 -0.63
C LEU A 81 -2.43 14.12 -1.38
N LEU A 82 -2.14 14.46 -2.64
CA LEU A 82 -3.11 15.07 -3.53
C LEU A 82 -3.81 13.99 -4.36
N ASN A 83 -5.06 13.74 -4.00
CA ASN A 83 -5.82 12.60 -4.51
C ASN A 83 -7.09 13.10 -5.21
N VAL A 84 -7.44 12.43 -6.31
CA VAL A 84 -8.66 12.72 -7.06
C VAL A 84 -9.38 11.42 -7.43
N GLN A 85 -10.69 11.50 -7.56
CA GLN A 85 -11.42 10.45 -8.27
C GLN A 85 -11.09 10.50 -9.78
N PRO A 86 -11.25 9.40 -10.54
CA PRO A 86 -10.87 9.35 -11.96
C PRO A 86 -11.40 10.51 -12.80
N GLU A 87 -12.62 10.96 -12.54
CA GLU A 87 -13.29 12.05 -13.27
C GLU A 87 -12.73 13.44 -12.93
N GLY A 88 -12.04 13.56 -11.79
CA GLY A 88 -11.30 14.76 -11.39
C GLY A 88 -9.90 14.83 -12.00
N TYR A 89 -9.41 13.74 -12.60
CA TYR A 89 -8.10 13.71 -13.26
C TYR A 89 -8.16 14.41 -14.62
N LYS A 90 -7.83 15.70 -14.66
CA LYS A 90 -7.76 16.52 -15.89
C LYS A 90 -6.31 16.88 -16.23
N ASN A 91 -5.47 15.87 -16.49
CA ASN A 91 -4.02 16.04 -16.75
C ASN A 91 -3.26 16.80 -15.64
N GLY A 92 -3.68 16.63 -14.38
CA GLY A 92 -3.14 17.35 -13.21
C GLY A 92 -4.08 18.46 -12.70
N LEU A 93 -3.99 18.83 -11.41
CA LEU A 93 -4.65 20.04 -10.88
C LEU A 93 -3.83 21.28 -11.29
N GLY A 94 -3.68 21.52 -12.60
CA GLY A 94 -2.78 22.55 -13.12
C GLY A 94 -1.31 22.21 -12.86
N SER A 95 -0.64 22.96 -11.98
CA SER A 95 0.81 22.83 -11.72
C SER A 95 1.18 21.70 -10.73
N ASN A 96 0.20 21.16 -9.99
CA ASN A 96 0.43 20.07 -9.06
C ASN A 96 -0.06 18.74 -9.64
N MET A 97 0.80 17.73 -9.57
CA MET A 97 0.42 16.36 -9.92
C MET A 97 -0.53 15.80 -8.86
N VAL A 98 -1.48 14.99 -9.32
CA VAL A 98 -2.46 14.31 -8.47
C VAL A 98 -2.54 12.85 -8.83
N MET A 99 -2.91 12.01 -7.86
CA MET A 99 -3.08 10.58 -8.07
C MET A 99 -4.53 10.14 -7.98
N VAL A 100 -4.86 9.11 -8.76
CA VAL A 100 -6.22 8.57 -8.83
C VAL A 100 -6.45 7.59 -7.67
N GLY A 101 -7.63 7.67 -7.04
CA GLY A 101 -8.00 6.91 -5.83
C GLY A 101 -8.07 7.80 -4.60
N THR A 102 -8.68 7.33 -3.52
CA THR A 102 -8.77 8.13 -2.29
C THR A 102 -7.43 8.23 -1.57
N ARG A 103 -7.28 9.22 -0.70
CA ARG A 103 -6.10 9.36 0.15
C ARG A 103 -5.86 8.11 0.99
N VAL A 104 -6.91 7.55 1.58
CA VAL A 104 -6.79 6.36 2.43
C VAL A 104 -6.41 5.13 1.61
N HIS A 105 -6.88 5.02 0.35
CA HIS A 105 -6.41 3.98 -0.57
C HIS A 105 -4.89 4.03 -0.78
N HIS A 106 -4.35 5.24 -0.96
CA HIS A 106 -2.90 5.44 -1.13
C HIS A 106 -2.10 5.18 0.15
N ILE A 107 -2.66 5.51 1.31
CA ILE A 107 -2.05 5.17 2.61
C ILE A 107 -2.01 3.65 2.80
N ALA A 108 -3.09 2.94 2.45
CA ALA A 108 -3.19 1.49 2.60
C ALA A 108 -2.14 0.72 1.77
N TYR A 109 -1.62 1.29 0.67
CA TYR A 109 -0.57 0.66 -0.12
C TYR A 109 0.70 0.34 0.68
N TYR A 110 1.06 1.15 1.69
CA TYR A 110 2.23 0.88 2.53
C TYR A 110 2.11 -0.43 3.33
N ILE A 111 0.88 -0.89 3.57
CA ILE A 111 0.60 -2.15 4.26
C ILE A 111 0.47 -3.30 3.24
N LEU A 112 -0.23 -3.03 2.14
CA LEU A 112 -0.65 -4.05 1.18
C LEU A 112 0.42 -4.43 0.16
N PHE A 113 1.23 -3.48 -0.29
CA PHE A 113 2.24 -3.69 -1.32
C PHE A 113 3.61 -3.80 -0.68
N GLU A 114 4.08 -5.03 -0.56
CA GLU A 114 5.32 -5.34 0.13
C GLU A 114 6.55 -4.89 -0.64
N SER A 115 7.49 -4.23 0.04
CA SER A 115 8.78 -3.80 -0.50
C SER A 115 9.75 -3.60 0.65
N GLY A 116 10.99 -4.09 0.52
CA GLY A 116 12.05 -3.82 1.50
C GLY A 116 12.55 -2.37 1.47
N LEU A 117 12.10 -1.59 0.48
CA LEU A 117 12.36 -0.17 0.33
C LEU A 117 11.06 0.52 -0.13
N GLN A 118 10.45 1.33 0.73
CA GLN A 118 9.24 2.08 0.41
C GLN A 118 9.58 3.55 0.15
N MET A 119 9.15 4.05 -1.00
CA MET A 119 9.24 5.46 -1.32
C MET A 119 8.10 6.23 -0.65
N ILE A 120 8.37 7.50 -0.38
CA ILE A 120 7.39 8.49 0.04
C ILE A 120 7.35 9.56 -1.06
N SER A 121 6.42 9.40 -2.02
CA SER A 121 6.58 10.01 -3.34
C SER A 121 6.14 11.47 -3.48
N ASP A 122 5.45 12.04 -2.49
CA ASP A 122 5.01 13.44 -2.53
C ASP A 122 6.06 14.41 -1.93
N SER A 123 5.84 15.71 -2.13
CA SER A 123 6.73 16.75 -1.61
C SER A 123 6.71 16.79 -0.08
N PRO A 124 7.83 17.12 0.60
CA PRO A 124 7.87 17.30 2.05
C PRO A 124 6.82 18.29 2.57
N ARG A 125 6.50 19.31 1.76
CA ARG A 125 5.47 20.30 2.08
C ARG A 125 4.08 19.68 2.25
N GLN A 126 3.73 18.66 1.46
CA GLN A 126 2.45 17.97 1.64
C GLN A 126 2.41 17.22 2.96
N PHE A 127 3.50 16.58 3.37
CA PHE A 127 3.58 15.89 4.67
C PHE A 127 3.56 16.86 5.85
N ASP A 128 4.15 18.05 5.73
CA ASP A 128 4.05 19.10 6.75
C ASP A 128 2.61 19.60 6.92
N MET A 129 1.84 19.65 5.83
CA MET A 129 0.44 20.08 5.83
C MET A 129 -0.53 18.98 6.30
N ASN A 130 -0.11 17.71 6.28
CA ASN A 130 -0.93 16.55 6.67
C ASN A 130 -0.14 15.68 7.67
N PRO A 131 0.14 16.19 8.89
CA PRO A 131 1.03 15.55 9.85
C PRO A 131 0.50 14.20 10.34
N ASP A 132 -0.81 14.03 10.41
CA ASP A 132 -1.46 12.76 10.75
C ASP A 132 -1.18 11.66 9.71
N CYS A 133 -1.33 11.97 8.41
CA CYS A 133 -0.99 11.05 7.32
C CYS A 133 0.50 10.74 7.32
N ARG A 134 1.35 11.76 7.52
CA ARG A 134 2.81 11.62 7.62
C ARG A 134 3.18 10.65 8.74
N ASP A 135 2.69 10.90 9.95
CA ASP A 135 3.08 10.14 11.13
C ASP A 135 2.63 8.66 11.00
N PHE A 136 1.44 8.42 10.42
CA PHE A 136 0.99 7.05 10.12
C PHE A 136 1.90 6.36 9.10
N ILE A 137 2.17 6.99 7.95
CA ILE A 137 3.02 6.42 6.90
C ILE A 137 4.41 6.13 7.47
N PHE A 138 4.98 7.07 8.22
CA PHE A 138 6.33 6.94 8.78
C PHE A 138 6.40 5.87 9.89
N SER A 139 5.28 5.57 10.54
CA SER A 139 5.19 4.47 11.51
C SER A 139 5.11 3.09 10.87
N THR A 140 4.79 2.99 9.58
CA THR A 140 4.58 1.71 8.90
C THR A 140 5.92 1.05 8.58
N PRO A 141 6.18 -0.18 9.06
CA PRO A 141 7.43 -0.87 8.80
C PRO A 141 7.50 -1.40 7.37
N VAL A 142 8.71 -1.72 6.92
CA VAL A 142 8.97 -2.38 5.62
C VAL A 142 9.17 -3.89 5.73
N THR A 143 9.06 -4.45 6.94
CA THR A 143 9.19 -5.88 7.22
C THR A 143 8.03 -6.34 8.11
N TRP A 144 7.63 -7.59 7.96
CA TRP A 144 6.44 -8.14 8.62
C TRP A 144 6.76 -9.52 9.18
N ASP A 145 6.32 -9.78 10.40
CA ASP A 145 6.45 -11.08 11.06
C ASP A 145 5.33 -12.03 10.62
N GLU A 146 4.13 -11.49 10.46
CA GLU A 146 2.92 -12.26 10.12
C GLU A 146 2.03 -11.47 9.16
N THR A 147 1.27 -12.19 8.34
CA THR A 147 0.29 -11.63 7.40
C THR A 147 -0.96 -12.50 7.39
N HIS A 148 -2.14 -11.88 7.55
CA HIS A 148 -3.44 -12.51 7.53
C HIS A 148 -4.32 -11.83 6.47
N ALA A 149 -4.76 -12.60 5.46
CA ALA A 149 -5.80 -12.15 4.55
C ALA A 149 -7.16 -12.20 5.27
N LEU A 150 -7.82 -11.04 5.42
CA LEU A 150 -9.06 -10.92 6.17
C LEU A 150 -10.30 -10.98 5.26
N ALA A 151 -10.21 -10.32 4.09
CA ALA A 151 -11.21 -10.40 3.03
C ALA A 151 -10.51 -10.09 1.70
N ALA A 152 -10.74 -10.88 0.67
CA ALA A 152 -10.04 -10.72 -0.60
C ALA A 152 -10.84 -11.29 -1.76
N GLU A 153 -11.02 -10.49 -2.81
CA GLU A 153 -11.56 -10.93 -4.09
C GLU A 153 -10.81 -10.20 -5.21
N ALA A 154 -10.20 -10.98 -6.11
CA ALA A 154 -9.29 -10.46 -7.13
C ALA A 154 -9.98 -9.42 -8.01
N GLY A 155 -9.36 -8.23 -8.12
CA GLY A 155 -9.91 -7.11 -8.88
C GLY A 155 -11.10 -6.39 -8.22
N GLN A 156 -11.53 -6.80 -7.02
CA GLN A 156 -12.67 -6.21 -6.31
C GLN A 156 -12.24 -5.50 -5.03
N TYR A 157 -11.65 -6.24 -4.08
CA TYR A 157 -11.21 -5.70 -2.80
C TYR A 157 -10.13 -6.56 -2.17
N LEU A 158 -9.35 -5.95 -1.28
CA LEU A 158 -8.36 -6.63 -0.47
C LEU A 158 -8.30 -5.98 0.91
N ILE A 159 -8.40 -6.78 1.97
CA ILE A 159 -8.20 -6.38 3.36
C ILE A 159 -7.24 -7.38 4.01
N VAL A 160 -6.14 -6.88 4.56
CA VAL A 160 -5.05 -7.68 5.14
C VAL A 160 -4.64 -7.07 6.48
N ALA A 161 -4.38 -7.93 7.46
CA ALA A 161 -3.66 -7.56 8.68
C ALA A 161 -2.21 -8.05 8.62
N LYS A 162 -1.25 -7.21 9.00
CA LYS A 162 0.17 -7.57 9.11
C LYS A 162 0.72 -7.20 10.48
N ARG A 163 1.60 -8.03 11.03
CA ARG A 163 2.24 -7.79 12.35
C ARG A 163 3.71 -7.42 12.18
N HIS A 164 4.19 -6.49 12.99
CA HIS A 164 5.61 -6.24 13.17
C HIS A 164 5.89 -5.99 14.66
N GLY A 165 6.65 -6.88 15.29
CA GLY A 165 6.82 -6.90 16.73
C GLY A 165 5.46 -7.07 17.43
N ASP A 166 5.17 -6.17 18.36
CA ASP A 166 3.92 -6.16 19.13
C ASP A 166 2.78 -5.38 18.48
N LYS A 167 3.00 -4.75 17.32
CA LYS A 167 2.00 -3.89 16.66
C LYS A 167 1.41 -4.56 15.43
N TRP A 168 0.16 -4.20 15.12
CA TRP A 168 -0.54 -4.67 13.93
C TRP A 168 -0.95 -3.51 13.03
N TRP A 169 -0.90 -3.75 11.73
CA TRP A 169 -1.39 -2.84 10.70
C TRP A 169 -2.47 -3.54 9.91
N VAL A 170 -3.58 -2.85 9.64
CA VAL A 170 -4.67 -3.36 8.80
C VAL A 170 -4.81 -2.43 7.61
N GLY A 171 -4.63 -2.97 6.41
CA GLY A 171 -4.80 -2.24 5.15
C GLY A 171 -5.99 -2.80 4.39
N GLY A 172 -6.77 -1.92 3.76
CA GLY A 172 -7.93 -2.25 2.95
C GLY A 172 -8.01 -1.37 1.71
N ILE A 173 -8.34 -1.94 0.55
CA ILE A 173 -8.58 -1.22 -0.70
C ILE A 173 -9.73 -1.85 -1.49
N THR A 174 -10.44 -1.04 -2.29
CA THR A 174 -11.54 -1.50 -3.17
C THR A 174 -11.51 -0.83 -4.54
N ASN A 175 -12.14 -1.48 -5.51
CA ASN A 175 -12.34 -0.98 -6.87
C ASN A 175 -13.49 0.05 -6.93
N ASN A 176 -13.87 0.43 -8.14
CA ASN A 176 -14.98 1.36 -8.40
C ASN A 176 -16.34 0.71 -8.71
N ALA A 177 -16.49 -0.61 -8.54
CA ALA A 177 -17.72 -1.30 -8.96
C ALA A 177 -18.94 -0.97 -8.09
N GLU A 178 -18.71 -0.57 -6.83
CA GLU A 178 -19.73 -0.14 -5.88
C GLU A 178 -19.36 1.22 -5.29
N ASN A 179 -20.36 2.04 -4.93
CA ASN A 179 -20.13 3.32 -4.28
C ASN A 179 -19.51 3.16 -2.90
N ASN A 180 -19.91 2.12 -2.16
CA ASN A 180 -19.29 1.77 -0.89
C ASN A 180 -19.35 0.25 -0.74
N ARG A 181 -18.30 -0.33 -0.16
CA ARG A 181 -18.31 -1.70 0.35
C ARG A 181 -18.10 -1.69 1.85
N GLU A 182 -18.78 -2.59 2.54
CA GLU A 182 -18.77 -2.67 3.99
C GLU A 182 -18.43 -4.10 4.44
N PHE A 183 -17.57 -4.20 5.44
CA PHE A 183 -17.07 -5.46 5.96
C PHE A 183 -17.06 -5.43 7.48
N ASP A 184 -17.58 -6.48 8.11
CA ASP A 184 -17.40 -6.71 9.55
C ASP A 184 -16.23 -7.67 9.78
N ILE A 185 -15.08 -7.11 10.14
CA ILE A 185 -13.84 -7.85 10.38
C ILE A 185 -13.75 -8.23 11.85
N THR A 186 -13.65 -9.53 12.14
CA THR A 186 -13.42 -10.01 13.50
C THR A 186 -11.91 -10.10 13.77
N LEU A 187 -11.44 -9.47 14.85
CA LEU A 187 -10.02 -9.31 15.18
C LEU A 187 -9.41 -10.56 15.86
N ASN A 188 -9.68 -11.75 15.32
CA ASN A 188 -9.23 -13.02 15.91
C ASN A 188 -7.71 -13.25 15.85
N PHE A 189 -7.01 -12.51 14.98
CA PHE A 189 -5.55 -12.55 14.85
C PHE A 189 -4.82 -11.87 16.01
N LEU A 190 -5.52 -11.06 16.81
CA LEU A 190 -4.92 -10.44 18.00
C LEU A 190 -4.70 -11.48 19.11
N PRO A 191 -3.66 -11.30 19.94
CA PRO A 191 -3.46 -12.13 21.12
C PRO A 191 -4.58 -11.94 22.15
N THR A 192 -4.94 -13.03 22.86
CA THR A 192 -6.09 -13.13 23.79
C THR A 192 -6.01 -12.20 25.01
N ASP A 193 -4.80 -11.82 25.42
CA ASP A 193 -4.49 -11.19 26.71
C ASP A 193 -4.09 -9.71 26.60
N LYS A 194 -4.19 -9.12 25.40
CA LYS A 194 -3.85 -7.72 25.15
C LYS A 194 -5.06 -6.90 24.70
N VAL A 195 -5.06 -5.63 25.09
CA VAL A 195 -5.94 -4.59 24.55
C VAL A 195 -5.07 -3.65 23.75
N PHE A 196 -5.48 -3.35 22.53
CA PHE A 196 -4.79 -2.48 21.61
C PHE A 196 -5.56 -1.18 21.45
N ARG A 197 -4.83 -0.08 21.32
CA ARG A 197 -5.38 1.17 20.83
C ARG A 197 -5.32 1.16 19.30
N MET A 198 -6.49 1.09 18.67
CA MET A 198 -6.61 1.25 17.23
C MET A 198 -6.67 2.74 16.87
N THR A 199 -5.86 3.15 15.89
CA THR A 199 -6.03 4.41 15.15
C THR A 199 -6.23 4.06 13.68
N ALA A 200 -7.42 4.32 13.15
CA ALA A 200 -7.82 3.99 11.79
C ALA A 200 -8.09 5.26 10.97
N PHE A 201 -7.51 5.32 9.78
CA PHE A 201 -7.84 6.23 8.69
C PHE A 201 -8.92 5.57 7.83
N GLU A 202 -10.00 6.29 7.61
CA GLU A 202 -11.20 5.80 6.93
C GLU A 202 -11.63 6.80 5.89
N ASP A 203 -12.09 6.33 4.73
CA ASP A 203 -12.65 7.21 3.72
C ASP A 203 -13.81 8.04 4.30
N GLY A 204 -13.76 9.36 4.12
CA GLY A 204 -14.76 10.28 4.62
C GLY A 204 -16.07 10.15 3.86
N VAL A 205 -17.15 10.73 4.42
CA VAL A 205 -18.49 10.64 3.82
C VAL A 205 -18.57 11.14 2.37
N ASN A 206 -17.69 12.08 1.97
CA ASN A 206 -17.62 12.61 0.61
C ASN A 206 -16.52 11.98 -0.25
N ALA A 207 -15.78 10.98 0.23
CA ALA A 207 -14.62 10.39 -0.45
C ALA A 207 -14.92 9.89 -1.87
N ASN A 208 -16.16 9.47 -2.12
CA ASN A 208 -16.68 9.10 -3.45
C ASN A 208 -16.56 10.20 -4.52
N ARG A 209 -16.41 11.46 -4.11
CA ARG A 209 -16.25 12.63 -4.98
C ARG A 209 -15.00 13.45 -4.61
N GLN A 210 -14.80 13.74 -3.33
CA GLN A 210 -13.62 14.41 -2.79
C GLN A 210 -12.64 13.36 -2.26
N ALA A 211 -11.76 12.87 -3.12
CA ALA A 211 -10.86 11.76 -2.81
C ALA A 211 -9.89 12.03 -1.64
N MET A 212 -9.71 13.28 -1.23
CA MET A 212 -8.92 13.65 -0.04
C MET A 212 -9.74 13.70 1.26
N ASP A 213 -11.04 13.44 1.22
CA ASP A 213 -11.90 13.42 2.43
C ASP A 213 -11.68 12.11 3.21
N TYR A 214 -11.26 12.22 4.47
CA TYR A 214 -11.03 11.08 5.36
C TYR A 214 -11.30 11.48 6.82
N ASP A 215 -11.63 10.48 7.63
CA ASP A 215 -11.79 10.58 9.08
C ASP A 215 -10.72 9.73 9.79
N ILE A 216 -10.44 10.08 11.05
CA ILE A 216 -9.60 9.28 11.94
C ILE A 216 -10.44 8.76 13.11
N ARG A 217 -10.61 7.43 13.16
CA ARG A 217 -11.29 6.74 14.26
C ARG A 217 -10.28 6.18 15.24
N LYS A 218 -10.48 6.46 16.54
CA LYS A 218 -9.67 5.91 17.64
C LYS A 218 -10.56 5.11 18.59
N GLN A 219 -10.17 3.87 18.88
CA GLN A 219 -10.90 3.01 19.83
C GLN A 219 -9.98 1.95 20.41
N ASN A 220 -10.32 1.44 21.59
CA ASN A 220 -9.66 0.27 22.15
C ASN A 220 -10.32 -0.98 21.59
N VAL A 221 -9.52 -1.97 21.20
CA VAL A 221 -9.96 -3.24 20.66
C VAL A 221 -9.16 -4.39 21.28
N LYS A 222 -9.74 -5.57 21.31
CA LYS A 222 -9.10 -6.82 21.74
C LYS A 222 -9.48 -7.95 20.80
N GLN A 223 -8.88 -9.12 21.01
CA GLN A 223 -9.23 -10.30 20.24
C GLN A 223 -10.73 -10.60 20.30
N GLY A 224 -11.30 -10.94 19.14
CA GLY A 224 -12.71 -11.32 19.00
C GLY A 224 -13.67 -10.14 18.85
N ASP A 225 -13.21 -8.90 19.10
CA ASP A 225 -13.97 -7.71 18.75
C ASP A 225 -14.20 -7.65 17.23
N LYS A 226 -15.29 -7.00 16.82
CA LYS A 226 -15.60 -6.73 15.42
C LYS A 226 -15.37 -5.26 15.12
N ILE A 227 -14.66 -4.99 14.03
CA ILE A 227 -14.54 -3.65 13.47
C ILE A 227 -15.31 -3.58 12.15
N HIS A 228 -16.06 -2.51 11.99
CA HIS A 228 -16.75 -2.22 10.75
C HIS A 228 -15.83 -1.40 9.84
N VAL A 229 -15.48 -1.96 8.68
CA VAL A 229 -14.63 -1.34 7.67
C VAL A 229 -15.51 -0.93 6.49
N LYS A 230 -15.54 0.36 6.20
CA LYS A 230 -16.22 0.93 5.03
C LYS A 230 -15.19 1.46 4.06
N LEU A 231 -15.31 1.04 2.80
CA LEU A 231 -14.44 1.46 1.71
C LEU A 231 -15.29 2.22 0.69
N ALA A 232 -14.97 3.49 0.45
CA ALA A 232 -15.60 4.23 -0.64
C ALA A 232 -15.12 3.69 -1.99
N ARG A 233 -15.79 4.03 -3.09
CA ARG A 233 -15.31 3.65 -4.43
C ARG A 233 -13.88 4.15 -4.65
N ASN A 234 -13.02 3.32 -5.24
CA ASN A 234 -11.58 3.63 -5.40
C ASN A 234 -10.87 3.93 -4.06
N GLY A 235 -11.45 3.45 -2.97
CA GLY A 235 -11.17 3.88 -1.61
C GLY A 235 -10.39 2.87 -0.80
N GLY A 236 -10.16 3.19 0.47
CA GLY A 236 -9.35 2.38 1.35
C GLY A 236 -9.63 2.53 2.84
N PHE A 237 -8.90 1.73 3.59
CA PHE A 237 -8.86 1.71 5.05
C PHE A 237 -7.42 1.44 5.47
N ALA A 238 -6.93 2.17 6.48
CA ALA A 238 -5.60 1.91 7.03
C ALA A 238 -5.62 2.12 8.54
N ALA A 239 -5.22 1.11 9.30
CA ALA A 239 -5.20 1.19 10.76
C ALA A 239 -3.90 0.66 11.34
N ILE A 240 -3.50 1.23 12.47
CA ILE A 240 -2.47 0.71 13.36
C ILE A 240 -3.12 0.35 14.69
N LEU A 241 -2.73 -0.78 15.26
CA LEU A 241 -3.16 -1.30 16.55
C LEU A 241 -1.89 -1.49 17.39
N GLU A 242 -1.79 -0.74 18.49
CA GLU A 242 -0.61 -0.69 19.37
C GLU A 242 -0.94 -0.61 20.86
#